data_AF-A0A7R8WVQ3-F1
#
_entry.id   AF-A0A7R8WVQ3-F1
#
_cell.length_a   1.000
_cell.length_b   1.000
_cell.length_c   1.000
_cell.angle_alpha   90.00
_cell.angle_beta   90.00
_cell.angle_gamma   90.00
#
_symmetry.space_group_name_H-M   'P 1'
#
loop_
_entity.id
_entity.type
_entity.pdbx_description
1 polymer ?
#
loop_
_entity_poly.entity_id
_entity_poly.type
_entity_poly.pdbx_seq_one_letter_code
_entity_poly.pdbx_strand_id
1 'polypeptide(L)'
;MPCAYEMKEALGDGHKVTVVNEREYFQFTPSNPWVAVGWRTRESITFNVKGYLAKKNIDFIAKRVDKVDAAGNELTLEGGETLSYDYLVIATGPKLFFEEVEGAGPHGGHTHSICTVDHAELAYGDYQKLLEKGSGHIIVGAMPFASCFGPAYEFAFIVDADLRKRKLRHKFKMTYVSSEPYIGHLGLGGVGDSKSMLESELRNHHIDWIVNAKTTK
;
A
#
# COMPACT_ATOMS: atom_id res chain seq x y z
N MET A 1 -11.68 -2.66 -10.01
CA MET A 1 -12.30 -4.00 -10.11
C MET A 1 -13.80 -3.99 -9.85
N PRO A 2 -14.35 -3.58 -8.68
CA PRO A 2 -15.80 -3.57 -8.45
C PRO A 2 -16.57 -2.75 -9.50
N CYS A 3 -16.11 -1.52 -9.75
CA CYS A 3 -16.66 -0.63 -10.78
C CYS A 3 -16.83 -1.29 -12.16
N ALA A 4 -15.90 -2.16 -12.60
CA ALA A 4 -16.00 -2.79 -13.90
C ALA A 4 -17.16 -3.81 -13.95
N TYR A 5 -17.33 -4.59 -12.88
CA TYR A 5 -18.45 -5.54 -12.76
C TYR A 5 -19.78 -4.81 -12.65
N GLU A 6 -19.86 -3.78 -11.79
CA GLU A 6 -21.06 -2.98 -11.59
C GLU A 6 -21.48 -2.24 -12.87
N MET A 7 -20.51 -1.65 -13.60
CA MET A 7 -20.79 -1.02 -14.90
C MET A 7 -21.30 -2.03 -15.92
N LYS A 8 -20.70 -3.22 -16.00
CA LYS A 8 -21.13 -4.24 -16.94
C LYS A 8 -22.53 -4.76 -16.62
N GLU A 9 -22.84 -4.93 -15.34
CA GLU A 9 -24.17 -5.31 -14.87
C GLU A 9 -25.22 -4.23 -15.19
N ALA A 10 -24.91 -2.95 -14.94
CA ALA A 10 -25.82 -1.85 -15.18
C ALA A 10 -26.07 -1.56 -16.67
N LEU A 11 -25.05 -1.70 -17.51
CA LEU A 11 -25.12 -1.37 -18.94
C LEU A 11 -25.56 -2.56 -19.81
N GLY A 12 -25.39 -3.79 -19.35
CA GLY A 12 -25.73 -4.99 -20.11
C GLY A 12 -24.82 -5.22 -21.34
N ASP A 13 -25.32 -5.97 -22.32
CA ASP A 13 -24.55 -6.40 -23.50
C ASP A 13 -24.57 -5.42 -24.68
N GLY A 14 -25.40 -4.39 -24.63
CA GLY A 14 -25.41 -3.32 -25.63
C GLY A 14 -24.19 -2.39 -25.57
N HIS A 15 -23.39 -2.46 -24.50
CA HIS A 15 -22.24 -1.60 -24.28
C HIS A 15 -20.97 -2.41 -24.01
N LYS A 16 -19.85 -1.86 -24.49
CA LYS A 16 -18.51 -2.40 -24.25
C LYS A 16 -17.93 -1.82 -22.96
N VAL A 17 -17.40 -2.70 -22.11
CA VAL A 17 -16.65 -2.31 -20.90
C VAL A 17 -15.24 -2.85 -21.03
N THR A 18 -14.24 -1.95 -20.95
CA THR A 18 -12.82 -2.29 -21.01
C THR A 18 -12.14 -1.82 -19.73
N VAL A 19 -11.40 -2.71 -19.08
CA VAL A 19 -10.52 -2.38 -17.95
C VAL A 19 -9.09 -2.27 -18.46
N VAL A 20 -8.46 -1.13 -18.24
CA VAL A 20 -7.03 -0.92 -18.48
C VAL A 20 -6.31 -0.84 -17.14
N ASN A 21 -5.27 -1.64 -16.94
CA ASN A 21 -4.49 -1.65 -15.71
C ASN A 21 -3.02 -1.97 -16.02
N GLU A 22 -2.07 -1.33 -15.33
CA GLU A 22 -0.64 -1.58 -15.56
C GLU A 22 -0.16 -2.98 -15.13
N ARG A 23 -0.98 -3.73 -14.38
CA ARG A 23 -0.66 -5.08 -13.90
C ARG A 23 -1.70 -6.08 -14.37
N GLU A 24 -1.30 -7.32 -14.61
CA GLU A 24 -2.20 -8.43 -14.98
C GLU A 24 -3.05 -8.96 -13.81
N TYR A 25 -2.68 -8.59 -12.59
CA TYR A 25 -3.26 -9.13 -11.36
C TYR A 25 -3.99 -8.06 -10.54
N PHE A 26 -4.97 -8.53 -9.78
CA PHE A 26 -5.53 -7.82 -8.65
C PHE A 26 -4.71 -8.17 -7.41
N GLN A 27 -4.50 -7.19 -6.51
CA GLN A 27 -3.94 -7.42 -5.19
C GLN A 27 -4.91 -6.94 -4.12
N PHE A 28 -5.05 -7.71 -3.04
CA PHE A 28 -5.78 -7.29 -1.86
C PHE A 28 -4.86 -6.47 -0.94
N THR A 29 -4.76 -5.17 -1.22
CA THR A 29 -3.85 -4.22 -0.57
C THR A 29 -3.83 -4.28 0.96
N PRO A 30 -4.96 -4.48 1.69
CA PRO A 30 -4.93 -4.54 3.14
C PRO A 30 -4.07 -5.68 3.73
N SER A 31 -3.73 -6.71 2.95
CA SER A 31 -2.87 -7.81 3.43
C SER A 31 -1.37 -7.57 3.20
N ASN A 32 -0.97 -6.49 2.53
CA ASN A 32 0.45 -6.20 2.28
C ASN A 32 1.32 -6.09 3.55
N PRO A 33 0.85 -5.51 4.68
CA PRO A 33 1.64 -5.50 5.93
C PRO A 33 2.02 -6.91 6.41
N TRP A 34 1.17 -7.91 6.14
CA TRP A 34 1.38 -9.29 6.56
C TRP A 34 2.40 -10.02 5.66
N VAL A 35 2.46 -9.63 4.37
CA VAL A 35 3.51 -10.11 3.46
C VAL A 35 4.87 -9.60 3.92
N ALA A 36 4.95 -8.34 4.38
CA ALA A 36 6.20 -7.71 4.81
C ALA A 36 6.87 -8.31 6.05
N VAL A 37 6.19 -9.24 6.77
CA VAL A 37 6.79 -10.06 7.84
C VAL A 37 6.73 -11.56 7.56
N GLY A 38 6.31 -11.97 6.36
CA GLY A 38 6.21 -13.37 5.95
C GLY A 38 5.02 -14.15 6.53
N TRP A 39 3.97 -13.47 7.00
CA TRP A 39 2.75 -14.11 7.48
C TRP A 39 1.77 -14.45 6.34
N ARG A 40 1.95 -13.81 5.18
CA ARG A 40 1.25 -14.10 3.93
C ARG A 40 2.27 -14.14 2.78
N THR A 41 1.86 -14.77 1.68
CA THR A 41 2.62 -14.76 0.41
C THR A 41 1.83 -13.99 -0.65
N ARG A 42 2.50 -13.54 -1.71
CA ARG A 42 1.87 -12.88 -2.86
C ARG A 42 0.72 -13.70 -3.45
N GLU A 43 0.91 -15.00 -3.61
CA GLU A 43 -0.10 -15.90 -4.21
C GLU A 43 -1.36 -15.96 -3.35
N SER A 44 -1.25 -15.77 -2.04
CA SER A 44 -2.40 -15.78 -1.13
C SER A 44 -3.24 -14.50 -1.18
N ILE A 45 -2.73 -13.43 -1.80
CA ILE A 45 -3.37 -12.10 -1.82
C ILE A 45 -3.53 -11.51 -3.22
N THR A 46 -3.10 -12.24 -4.25
CA THR A 46 -3.19 -11.80 -5.66
C THR A 46 -3.81 -12.87 -6.56
N PHE A 47 -4.42 -12.43 -7.66
CA PHE A 47 -4.85 -13.32 -8.73
C PHE A 47 -4.91 -12.58 -10.08
N ASN A 48 -4.66 -13.31 -11.18
CA ASN A 48 -4.76 -12.79 -12.54
C ASN A 48 -6.22 -12.47 -12.91
N VAL A 49 -6.50 -11.23 -13.33
CA VAL A 49 -7.89 -10.75 -13.48
C VAL A 49 -8.52 -11.11 -14.82
N LYS A 50 -7.71 -11.30 -15.86
CA LYS A 50 -8.17 -11.47 -17.26
C LYS A 50 -9.25 -12.54 -17.40
N GLY A 51 -9.03 -13.72 -16.84
CA GLY A 51 -9.98 -14.84 -16.93
C GLY A 51 -11.30 -14.61 -16.17
N TYR A 52 -11.29 -13.80 -15.11
CA TYR A 52 -12.50 -13.48 -14.35
C TYR A 52 -13.33 -12.39 -15.04
N LEU A 53 -12.66 -11.38 -15.59
CA LEU A 53 -13.31 -10.30 -16.36
C LEU A 53 -13.92 -10.85 -17.67
N ALA A 54 -13.19 -11.72 -18.38
CA ALA A 54 -13.67 -12.33 -19.62
C ALA A 54 -14.97 -13.13 -19.42
N LYS A 55 -15.13 -13.83 -18.29
CA LYS A 55 -16.37 -14.57 -17.94
C LYS A 55 -17.60 -13.66 -17.80
N LYS A 56 -17.39 -12.34 -17.69
CA LYS A 56 -18.45 -11.32 -17.60
C LYS A 56 -18.52 -10.45 -18.85
N ASN A 57 -17.87 -10.84 -19.95
CA ASN A 57 -17.79 -10.04 -21.18
C ASN A 57 -17.22 -8.64 -20.92
N ILE A 58 -16.18 -8.56 -20.08
CA ILE A 58 -15.41 -7.34 -19.81
C ILE A 58 -14.03 -7.51 -20.43
N ASP A 59 -13.66 -6.59 -21.32
CA ASP A 59 -12.34 -6.57 -21.94
C ASP A 59 -11.28 -6.15 -20.93
N PHE A 60 -10.06 -6.67 -21.08
CA PHE A 60 -8.95 -6.35 -20.19
C PHE A 60 -7.65 -6.11 -20.96
N ILE A 61 -7.02 -4.98 -20.69
CA ILE A 61 -5.74 -4.56 -21.26
C ILE A 61 -4.76 -4.34 -20.12
N ALA A 62 -3.74 -5.20 -20.06
CA ALA A 62 -2.67 -5.11 -19.07
C ALA A 62 -1.53 -4.20 -19.55
N LYS A 63 -1.80 -2.89 -19.60
CA LYS A 63 -0.82 -1.86 -20.01
C LYS A 63 -0.98 -0.62 -19.15
N ARG A 64 0.14 0.08 -18.90
CA ARG A 64 0.09 1.43 -18.30
C ARG A 64 -0.53 2.40 -19.30
N VAL A 65 -1.31 3.35 -18.80
CA VAL A 65 -1.77 4.51 -19.58
C VAL A 65 -0.78 5.64 -19.36
N ASP A 66 -0.09 6.07 -20.42
CA ASP A 66 0.93 7.12 -20.36
C ASP A 66 0.33 8.53 -20.54
N LYS A 67 -0.77 8.64 -21.31
CA LYS A 67 -1.46 9.93 -21.55
C LYS A 67 -2.97 9.76 -21.64
N VAL A 68 -3.69 10.75 -21.13
CA VAL A 68 -5.14 10.93 -21.34
C VAL A 68 -5.33 12.19 -22.20
N ASP A 69 -5.87 12.02 -23.41
CA ASP A 69 -6.44 13.12 -24.18
C ASP A 69 -7.94 13.20 -23.88
N ALA A 70 -8.30 14.12 -22.98
CA ALA A 70 -9.68 14.31 -22.57
C ALA A 70 -10.52 15.04 -23.63
N ALA A 71 -9.91 15.82 -24.53
CA ALA A 71 -10.64 16.53 -25.58
C ALA A 71 -10.94 15.59 -26.77
N GLY A 72 -9.99 14.71 -27.08
CA GLY A 72 -10.12 13.68 -28.12
C GLY A 72 -10.77 12.38 -27.66
N ASN A 73 -11.08 12.23 -26.37
CA ASN A 73 -11.53 10.99 -25.73
C ASN A 73 -10.65 9.78 -26.06
N GLU A 74 -9.34 9.93 -25.91
CA GLU A 74 -8.34 8.91 -26.27
C GLU A 74 -7.33 8.70 -25.14
N LEU A 75 -6.91 7.45 -24.94
CA LEU A 75 -5.79 7.06 -24.10
C LEU A 75 -4.58 6.70 -24.97
N THR A 76 -3.38 7.13 -24.58
CA THR A 76 -2.13 6.57 -25.10
C THR A 76 -1.61 5.56 -24.09
N LEU A 77 -1.46 4.31 -24.51
CA LEU A 77 -0.96 3.20 -23.71
C LEU A 77 0.56 3.08 -23.84
N GLU A 78 1.16 2.35 -22.91
CA GLU A 78 2.56 1.94 -22.99
C GLU A 78 2.86 1.26 -24.35
N GLY A 79 3.88 1.76 -25.02
CA GLY A 79 4.25 1.35 -26.39
C GLY A 79 3.59 2.16 -27.50
N GLY A 80 2.80 3.19 -27.18
CA GLY A 80 2.25 4.15 -28.14
C GLY A 80 0.94 3.74 -28.81
N GLU A 81 0.37 2.58 -28.44
CA GLU A 81 -0.98 2.18 -28.86
C GLU A 81 -2.01 3.17 -28.31
N THR A 82 -3.04 3.50 -29.10
CA THR A 82 -4.13 4.36 -28.64
C THR A 82 -5.43 3.60 -28.43
N LEU A 83 -6.25 4.07 -27.48
CA LEU A 83 -7.55 3.50 -27.16
C LEU A 83 -8.57 4.62 -26.97
N SER A 84 -9.53 4.73 -27.89
CA SER A 84 -10.65 5.65 -27.79
C SER A 84 -11.70 5.17 -26.79
N TYR A 85 -12.42 6.11 -26.17
CA TYR A 85 -13.53 5.83 -25.26
C TYR A 85 -14.69 6.82 -25.47
N ASP A 86 -15.90 6.43 -25.07
CA ASP A 86 -17.02 7.37 -24.95
C ASP A 86 -17.11 7.93 -23.52
N TYR A 87 -16.81 7.10 -22.53
CA TYR A 87 -16.77 7.44 -21.11
C TYR A 87 -15.52 6.84 -20.47
N LEU A 88 -14.86 7.63 -19.62
CA LEU A 88 -13.68 7.20 -18.86
C LEU A 88 -13.95 7.27 -17.36
N VAL A 89 -13.75 6.15 -16.66
CA VAL A 89 -13.71 6.10 -15.20
C VAL A 89 -12.26 5.98 -14.75
N ILE A 90 -11.80 6.96 -13.97
CA ILE A 90 -10.44 6.98 -13.42
C ILE A 90 -10.44 6.34 -12.04
N ALA A 91 -9.72 5.24 -11.89
CA ALA A 91 -9.58 4.49 -10.64
C ALA A 91 -8.12 4.01 -10.42
N THR A 92 -7.15 4.86 -10.75
CA THR A 92 -5.71 4.53 -10.81
C THR A 92 -5.02 4.44 -9.44
N GLY A 93 -5.71 4.81 -8.36
CA GLY A 93 -5.13 4.78 -7.01
C GLY A 93 -4.03 5.84 -6.80
N PRO A 94 -3.20 5.69 -5.75
CA PRO A 94 -2.19 6.69 -5.42
C PRO A 94 -0.87 6.48 -6.17
N LYS A 95 -0.24 7.58 -6.60
CA LYS A 95 1.21 7.60 -6.85
C LYS A 95 1.91 7.70 -5.49
N LEU A 96 2.82 6.78 -5.19
CA LEU A 96 3.62 6.83 -3.97
C LEU A 96 4.73 7.87 -4.13
N PHE A 97 4.58 9.01 -3.46
CA PHE A 97 5.43 10.18 -3.65
C PHE A 97 6.65 10.16 -2.72
N PHE A 98 7.54 9.20 -2.93
CA PHE A 98 8.78 9.08 -2.12
C PHE A 98 9.73 10.25 -2.34
N GLU A 99 9.68 10.89 -3.52
CA GLU A 99 10.54 12.02 -3.90
C GLU A 99 10.40 13.25 -2.98
N GLU A 100 9.33 13.35 -2.18
CA GLU A 100 9.14 14.43 -1.19
C GLU A 100 10.18 14.40 -0.06
N VAL A 101 10.73 13.23 0.25
CA VAL A 101 11.73 13.06 1.31
C VAL A 101 12.99 12.48 0.68
N GLU A 102 14.08 13.24 0.74
CA GLU A 102 15.37 12.82 0.22
C GLU A 102 15.77 11.47 0.82
N GLY A 103 16.19 10.51 -0.02
CA GLY A 103 16.59 9.18 0.44
C GLY A 103 15.44 8.26 0.87
N ALA A 104 14.17 8.67 0.75
CA ALA A 104 13.03 7.78 1.02
C ALA A 104 12.73 6.83 -0.15
N GLY A 105 11.97 5.79 0.16
CA GLY A 105 11.47 4.81 -0.80
C GLY A 105 12.35 3.56 -0.97
N PRO A 106 11.74 2.45 -1.45
CA PRO A 106 12.40 1.15 -1.53
C PRO A 106 13.35 0.99 -2.73
N HIS A 107 13.39 1.96 -3.64
CA HIS A 107 14.19 1.91 -4.88
C HIS A 107 15.27 2.98 -4.84
N GLY A 108 16.48 2.61 -4.41
CA GLY A 108 17.62 3.53 -4.28
C GLY A 108 17.60 4.43 -3.04
N GLY A 109 16.55 4.34 -2.22
CA GLY A 109 16.46 4.99 -0.91
C GLY A 109 16.85 4.08 0.26
N HIS A 110 16.49 4.51 1.47
CA HIS A 110 16.87 3.91 2.76
C HIS A 110 15.67 3.39 3.56
N THR A 111 14.46 3.43 2.99
CA THR A 111 13.23 3.05 3.69
C THR A 111 12.38 2.08 2.89
N HIS A 112 11.61 1.23 3.56
CA HIS A 112 10.65 0.34 2.91
C HIS A 112 9.25 0.94 2.84
N SER A 113 8.41 0.34 1.99
CA SER A 113 6.98 0.61 1.90
C SER A 113 6.21 -0.71 1.90
N ILE A 114 4.99 -0.69 2.40
CA ILE A 114 4.05 -1.83 2.37
C ILE A 114 2.79 -1.50 1.56
N CYS A 115 2.82 -0.45 0.75
CA CYS A 115 1.65 0.00 -0.01
C CYS A 115 1.34 -0.90 -1.22
N THR A 116 2.33 -1.63 -1.73
CA THR A 116 2.18 -2.61 -2.81
C THR A 116 2.77 -3.95 -2.37
N VAL A 117 2.28 -5.05 -2.93
CA VAL A 117 2.85 -6.38 -2.68
C VAL A 117 4.33 -6.46 -3.08
N ASP A 118 4.72 -5.78 -4.16
CA ASP A 118 6.12 -5.70 -4.62
C ASP A 118 7.01 -5.05 -3.54
N HIS A 119 6.58 -3.93 -2.96
CA HIS A 119 7.33 -3.28 -1.89
C HIS A 119 7.31 -4.09 -0.58
N ALA A 120 6.20 -4.78 -0.28
CA ALA A 120 6.10 -5.63 0.90
C ALA A 120 7.07 -6.83 0.82
N GLU A 121 7.26 -7.44 -0.33
CA GLU A 121 8.26 -8.51 -0.51
C GLU A 121 9.69 -7.99 -0.35
N LEU A 122 9.99 -6.79 -0.87
CA LEU A 122 11.30 -6.15 -0.63
C LEU A 122 11.51 -5.88 0.87
N ALA A 123 10.48 -5.38 1.57
CA ALA A 123 10.52 -5.17 3.01
C ALA A 123 10.74 -6.48 3.78
N TYR A 124 10.10 -7.58 3.35
CA TYR A 124 10.29 -8.89 3.97
C TYR A 124 11.72 -9.41 3.80
N GLY A 125 12.31 -9.27 2.62
CA GLY A 125 13.70 -9.67 2.37
C GLY A 125 14.69 -8.94 3.28
N ASP A 126 14.51 -7.64 3.49
CA ASP A 126 15.39 -6.87 4.37
C ASP A 126 15.06 -7.06 5.87
N TYR A 127 13.80 -7.35 6.20
CA TYR A 127 13.42 -7.79 7.53
C TYR A 127 14.12 -9.11 7.90
N GLN A 128 14.22 -10.07 6.97
CA GLN A 128 14.98 -11.32 7.20
C GLN A 128 16.46 -11.05 7.48
N LYS A 129 17.11 -10.16 6.72
CA LYS A 129 18.51 -9.76 6.97
C LYS A 129 18.67 -9.08 8.33
N LEU A 130 17.70 -8.26 8.74
CA LEU A 130 17.69 -7.65 10.07
C LEU A 130 17.57 -8.70 11.19
N LEU A 131 16.75 -9.73 10.99
CA LEU A 131 16.64 -10.86 11.93
C LEU A 131 17.96 -11.63 12.05
N GLU A 132 18.67 -11.86 10.94
CA GLU A 132 19.99 -12.51 10.93
C GLU A 132 21.05 -11.69 11.68
N LYS A 133 21.02 -10.36 11.53
CA LYS A 133 21.87 -9.45 12.32
C LYS A 133 21.60 -9.56 13.83
N GLY A 134 20.39 -9.95 14.20
CA GLY A 134 20.02 -10.32 15.57
C GLY A 134 19.76 -9.14 16.52
N SER A 135 19.98 -7.90 16.11
CA SER A 135 19.62 -6.69 16.87
C SER A 135 19.57 -5.44 15.98
N GLY A 136 18.89 -4.39 16.44
CA GLY A 136 18.82 -3.13 15.71
C GLY A 136 17.79 -2.15 16.24
N HIS A 137 17.62 -1.04 15.53
CA HIS A 137 16.55 -0.07 15.76
C HIS A 137 15.61 -0.09 14.56
N ILE A 138 14.35 -0.44 14.80
CA ILE A 138 13.29 -0.44 13.81
C ILE A 138 12.49 0.85 13.95
N ILE A 139 12.35 1.58 12.85
CA ILE A 139 11.51 2.77 12.78
C ILE A 139 10.36 2.44 11.82
N VAL A 140 9.14 2.51 12.32
CA VAL A 140 7.90 2.36 11.54
C VAL A 140 7.16 3.68 11.62
N GLY A 141 6.41 4.07 10.58
CA GLY A 141 5.78 5.38 10.63
C GLY A 141 5.03 5.79 9.38
N ALA A 142 4.57 7.03 9.42
CA ALA A 142 3.90 7.70 8.33
C ALA A 142 4.61 9.02 8.01
N MET A 143 5.01 9.17 6.74
CA MET A 143 5.72 10.36 6.24
C MET A 143 4.83 11.62 6.29
N PRO A 144 5.41 12.82 6.11
CA PRO A 144 4.64 14.03 5.85
C PRO A 144 3.64 13.83 4.70
N PHE A 145 2.47 14.45 4.81
CA PHE A 145 1.38 14.35 3.82
C PHE A 145 0.78 12.95 3.61
N ALA A 146 1.17 11.96 4.42
CA ALA A 146 0.49 10.68 4.43
C ALA A 146 -1.00 10.87 4.78
N SER A 147 -1.85 10.06 4.15
CA SER A 147 -3.29 10.01 4.41
C SER A 147 -3.74 8.64 4.94
N CYS A 148 -2.86 7.64 4.92
CA CYS A 148 -3.16 6.26 5.28
C CYS A 148 -2.30 5.84 6.49
N PHE A 149 -2.77 6.17 7.70
CA PHE A 149 -2.02 5.96 8.94
C PHE A 149 -2.26 4.58 9.59
N GLY A 150 -3.46 4.01 9.41
CA GLY A 150 -3.84 2.72 10.02
C GLY A 150 -2.82 1.60 9.76
N PRO A 151 -2.40 1.37 8.49
CA PRO A 151 -1.41 0.34 8.19
C PRO A 151 -0.04 0.57 8.84
N ALA A 152 0.35 1.81 9.16
CA ALA A 152 1.60 2.07 9.86
C ALA A 152 1.54 1.59 11.32
N TYR A 153 0.42 1.83 12.02
CA TYR A 153 0.17 1.26 13.35
C TYR A 153 0.12 -0.27 13.30
N GLU A 154 -0.68 -0.81 12.37
CA GLU A 154 -0.80 -2.26 12.16
C GLU A 154 0.58 -2.88 11.96
N PHE A 155 1.40 -2.33 11.07
CA PHE A 155 2.72 -2.88 10.77
C PHE A 155 3.67 -2.80 11.96
N ALA A 156 3.63 -1.72 12.75
CA ALA A 156 4.43 -1.62 13.97
C ALA A 156 4.09 -2.74 14.97
N PHE A 157 2.79 -3.03 15.16
CA PHE A 157 2.35 -4.11 16.05
C PHE A 157 2.61 -5.50 15.48
N ILE A 158 2.48 -5.71 14.17
CA ILE A 158 2.81 -6.96 13.50
C ILE A 158 4.30 -7.30 13.64
N VAL A 159 5.19 -6.32 13.44
CA VAL A 159 6.64 -6.50 13.64
C VAL A 159 6.95 -6.82 15.10
N ASP A 160 6.37 -6.09 16.07
CA ASP A 160 6.54 -6.43 17.49
C ASP A 160 6.06 -7.86 17.81
N ALA A 161 4.89 -8.25 17.31
CA ALA A 161 4.33 -9.58 17.52
C ALA A 161 5.20 -10.70 16.92
N ASP A 162 5.71 -10.51 15.69
CA ASP A 162 6.61 -11.48 15.06
C ASP A 162 7.93 -11.62 15.84
N LEU A 163 8.53 -10.49 16.25
CA LEU A 163 9.74 -10.49 17.08
C LEU A 163 9.51 -11.15 18.44
N ARG A 164 8.36 -10.96 19.08
CA ARG A 164 8.00 -11.63 20.34
C ARG A 164 7.82 -13.13 20.15
N LYS A 165 7.14 -13.55 19.08
CA LYS A 165 6.98 -14.97 18.72
C LYS A 165 8.33 -15.66 18.52
N ARG A 166 9.30 -14.95 17.93
CA ARG A 166 10.69 -15.41 17.77
C ARG A 166 11.54 -15.29 19.03
N LYS A 167 11.01 -14.72 20.11
CA LYS A 167 11.73 -14.41 21.37
C LYS A 167 12.92 -13.44 21.17
N LEU A 168 12.84 -12.59 20.14
CA LEU A 168 13.91 -11.65 19.77
C LEU A 168 13.57 -10.18 20.10
N ARG A 169 12.34 -9.85 20.46
CA ARG A 169 11.87 -8.47 20.67
C ARG A 169 12.76 -7.59 21.56
N HIS A 170 13.36 -8.17 22.61
CA HIS A 170 14.26 -7.46 23.54
C HIS A 170 15.56 -6.98 22.90
N LYS A 171 15.95 -7.51 21.74
CA LYS A 171 17.16 -7.11 20.99
C LYS A 171 16.93 -5.95 20.03
N PHE A 172 15.68 -5.51 19.88
CA PHE A 172 15.30 -4.47 18.93
C PHE A 172 14.67 -3.29 19.65
N LYS A 173 15.22 -2.09 19.44
CA LYS A 173 14.49 -0.86 19.77
C LYS A 173 13.44 -0.62 18.69
N MET A 174 12.24 -0.18 19.07
CA MET A 174 11.20 0.21 18.12
C MET A 174 10.75 1.64 18.37
N THR A 175 10.63 2.43 17.31
CA THR A 175 10.08 3.78 17.38
C THR A 175 9.05 4.00 16.27
N TYR A 176 7.90 4.54 16.65
CA TYR A 176 6.85 4.97 15.74
C TYR A 176 7.00 6.47 15.43
N VAL A 177 7.14 6.85 14.17
CA VAL A 177 7.28 8.26 13.76
C VAL A 177 6.13 8.65 12.85
N SER A 178 5.40 9.72 13.17
CA SER A 178 4.23 10.13 12.39
C SER A 178 4.12 11.64 12.23
N SER A 179 3.59 12.04 11.07
CA SER A 179 3.15 13.41 10.80
C SER A 179 1.83 13.77 11.47
N GLU A 180 1.13 12.80 12.09
CA GLU A 180 -0.05 13.07 12.91
C GLU A 180 0.25 14.04 14.06
N PRO A 181 -0.65 14.96 14.43
CA PRO A 181 -0.43 15.86 15.57
C PRO A 181 -0.40 15.14 16.92
N TYR A 182 -1.01 13.95 17.01
CA TYR A 182 -0.99 13.05 18.17
C TYR A 182 -1.29 11.62 17.71
N ILE A 183 -0.98 10.62 18.55
CA ILE A 183 -1.20 9.21 18.23
C ILE A 183 -2.70 8.91 18.03
N GLY A 184 -3.04 8.18 16.98
CA GLY A 184 -4.42 7.81 16.69
C GLY A 184 -5.29 8.95 16.14
N HIS A 185 -4.68 10.02 15.63
CA HIS A 185 -5.38 11.05 14.86
C HIS A 185 -5.93 10.47 13.54
N LEU A 186 -5.19 9.54 12.92
CA LEU A 186 -5.52 8.78 11.71
C LEU A 186 -5.83 9.63 10.46
N GLY A 187 -5.55 10.94 10.51
CA GLY A 187 -5.95 11.89 9.47
C GLY A 187 -7.44 12.29 9.55
N LEU A 188 -8.14 11.86 10.60
CA LEU A 188 -9.59 11.98 10.76
C LEU A 188 -10.00 12.81 11.99
N GLY A 189 -9.04 13.37 12.73
CA GLY A 189 -9.32 14.04 14.01
C GLY A 189 -9.53 13.07 15.18
N GLY A 190 -9.13 11.80 15.03
CA GLY A 190 -9.43 10.72 15.97
C GLY A 190 -10.77 10.05 15.70
N VAL A 191 -10.89 8.77 16.03
CA VAL A 191 -12.12 7.99 15.87
C VAL A 191 -12.39 7.22 17.17
N GLY A 192 -13.44 7.61 17.89
CA GLY A 192 -13.72 7.07 19.22
C GLY A 192 -12.55 7.31 20.17
N ASP A 193 -12.10 6.27 20.86
CA ASP A 193 -10.94 6.33 21.77
C ASP A 193 -9.61 5.94 21.09
N SER A 194 -9.47 6.17 19.78
CA SER A 194 -8.27 5.79 19.03
C SER A 194 -6.99 6.34 19.66
N LYS A 195 -7.03 7.54 20.24
CA LYS A 195 -5.88 8.17 20.90
C LYS A 195 -5.42 7.37 22.12
N SER A 196 -6.23 7.27 23.16
CA SER A 196 -5.78 6.65 24.41
C SER A 196 -5.54 5.16 24.23
N MET A 197 -6.33 4.49 23.39
CA MET A 197 -6.12 3.09 23.03
C MET A 197 -4.74 2.88 22.37
N LEU A 198 -4.42 3.60 21.29
CA LEU A 198 -3.16 3.39 20.57
C LEU A 198 -1.95 3.84 21.39
N GLU A 199 -2.05 4.93 22.16
CA GLU A 199 -0.98 5.32 23.09
C GLU A 199 -0.74 4.26 24.17
N SER A 200 -1.81 3.65 24.70
CA SER A 200 -1.71 2.56 25.67
C SER A 200 -1.02 1.34 25.06
N GLU A 201 -1.42 0.93 23.86
CA GLU A 201 -0.82 -0.22 23.19
C GLU A 201 0.65 0.02 22.81
N LEU A 202 1.01 1.21 22.32
CA LEU A 202 2.42 1.54 22.06
C LEU A 202 3.27 1.43 23.34
N ARG A 203 2.77 1.92 24.49
CA ARG A 203 3.45 1.77 25.79
C ARG A 203 3.57 0.31 26.22
N ASN A 204 2.48 -0.46 26.17
CA ASN A 204 2.47 -1.88 26.54
C ASN A 204 3.46 -2.69 25.68
N HIS A 205 3.61 -2.31 24.41
CA HIS A 205 4.53 -2.95 23.46
C HIS A 205 5.95 -2.34 23.49
N HIS A 206 6.22 -1.36 24.35
CA HIS A 206 7.52 -0.69 24.49
C HIS A 206 8.02 -0.11 23.15
N ILE A 207 7.11 0.52 22.42
CA ILE A 207 7.38 1.23 21.17
C ILE A 207 7.37 2.72 21.50
N ASP A 208 8.53 3.38 21.45
CA ASP A 208 8.62 4.83 21.62
C ASP A 208 7.90 5.52 20.45
N TRP A 209 7.44 6.77 20.59
CA TRP A 209 6.88 7.49 19.44
C TRP A 209 7.27 8.96 19.36
N ILE A 210 7.24 9.48 18.13
CA ILE A 210 7.41 10.89 17.80
C ILE A 210 6.26 11.28 16.87
N VAL A 211 5.50 12.29 17.28
CA VAL A 211 4.35 12.82 16.54
C VAL A 211 4.59 14.30 16.22
N ASN A 212 3.77 14.86 15.35
CA ASN A 212 3.92 16.19 14.79
C ASN A 212 5.31 16.38 14.13
N ALA A 213 5.82 15.29 13.54
CA ALA A 213 7.16 15.21 13.00
C ALA A 213 7.17 15.35 11.48
N LYS A 214 8.24 15.95 10.96
CA LYS A 214 8.56 15.97 9.52
C LYS A 214 9.91 15.28 9.30
N THR A 215 9.91 14.12 8.65
CA THR A 215 11.14 13.49 8.16
C THR A 215 11.69 14.33 7.00
N THR A 216 12.96 14.71 7.06
CA THR A 216 13.60 15.56 6.04
C THR A 216 14.60 14.80 5.17
N LYS A 217 15.14 13.68 5.67
CA LYS A 217 16.08 12.77 5.03
C LYS A 217 16.11 11.44 5.77
#